data_AF-A0A133U6Z4-F1
#
_entry.id   AF-A0A133U6Z4-F1
#
_cell.length_a   1.000
_cell.length_b   1.000
_cell.length_c   1.000
_cell.angle_alpha   90.00
_cell.angle_beta   90.00
_cell.angle_gamma   90.00
#
_symmetry.space_group_name_H-M   'P 1'
#
loop_
_entity.id
_entity.type
_entity.pdbx_description
1 polymer ?
#
loop_
_entity_poly.entity_id
_entity_poly.type
_entity_poly.pdbx_seq_one_letter_code
_entity_poly.pdbx_strand_id
1 'polypeptide(L)' 'MMEYLGLILQFAILFIGILFIGHDLDKKEIGMKNKIRWLWVLGLIFGWYFLGIVGVVIVLVGYYIWSRKIYES' A
#
# COMPACT_ATOMS: atom_id res chain seq x y z
N MET A 1 -2.26 4.98 -27.42
CA MET A 1 -2.74 6.06 -26.52
C MET A 1 -3.49 5.49 -25.30
N MET A 2 -4.41 4.52 -25.48
CA MET A 2 -5.15 3.86 -24.38
C MET A 2 -4.28 3.09 -23.37
N GLU A 3 -3.17 2.49 -23.81
CA GLU A 3 -2.26 1.74 -22.92
C GLU A 3 -1.54 2.62 -21.88
N TYR A 4 -1.19 3.85 -22.27
CA TYR A 4 -0.57 4.82 -21.37
C TYR A 4 -1.56 5.27 -20.28
N LEU A 5 -2.85 5.39 -20.62
CA LEU A 5 -3.90 5.69 -19.65
C LEU A 5 -4.02 4.60 -18.58
N GLY A 6 -3.93 3.32 -18.97
CA GLY A 6 -3.94 2.20 -18.04
C GLY A 6 -2.74 2.19 -17.09
N LEU A 7 -1.54 2.46 -17.61
CA LEU A 7 -0.32 2.58 -16.79
C LEU A 7 -0.39 3.77 -15.83
N ILE A 8 -0.83 4.94 -16.30
CA ILE A 8 -1.00 6.13 -15.45
C ILE A 8 -1.98 5.85 -14.31
N LEU A 9 -3.09 5.17 -14.60
CA LEU A 9 -4.08 4.79 -13.59
C LEU A 9 -3.48 3.84 -12.55
N GLN A 10 -2.68 2.85 -12.98
CA GLN A 10 -2.01 1.93 -12.06
C GLN A 10 -1.00 2.65 -11.16
N PHE A 11 -0.21 3.57 -11.72
CA PHE A 11 0.71 4.39 -10.93
C PHE A 11 -0.03 5.28 -9.94
N ALA A 12 -1.17 5.85 -10.33
CA ALA A 12 -1.99 6.66 -9.43
C ALA A 12 -2.51 5.82 -8.25
N ILE A 13 -2.98 4.59 -8.49
CA ILE A 13 -3.47 3.69 -7.43
C ILE A 13 -2.31 3.27 -6.51
N LEU A 14 -1.15 2.94 -7.06
CA LEU A 14 0.07 2.67 -6.28
C LEU A 14 0.42 3.85 -5.38
N PHE A 15 0.43 5.05 -5.94
CA PHE A 15 0.76 6.27 -5.22
C PHE A 15 -0.23 6.57 -4.08
N ILE A 16 -1.54 6.42 -4.35
CA ILE A 16 -2.58 6.54 -3.34
C ILE A 16 -2.39 5.50 -2.23
N GLY A 17 -2.06 4.24 -2.58
CA GLY A 17 -1.79 3.18 -1.60
C GLY A 17 -0.61 3.52 -0.68
N ILE A 18 0.48 4.05 -1.23
CA ILE A 18 1.65 4.48 -0.46
C ILE A 18 1.29 5.62 0.51
N LEU A 19 0.55 6.63 0.02
CA LEU A 19 0.10 7.74 0.86
C LEU A 19 -0.86 7.29 1.96
N PHE A 20 -1.77 6.37 1.64
CA PHE A 20 -2.71 5.81 2.61
C PHE A 20 -1.99 5.12 3.76
N ILE A 21 -1.00 4.27 3.46
CA ILE A 21 -0.17 3.60 4.48
C ILE A 21 0.59 4.64 5.32
N GLY A 22 1.20 5.64 4.68
CA GLY A 22 1.91 6.70 5.38
C GLY A 22 1.02 7.46 6.36
N HIS A 23 -0.13 7.92 5.88
CA HIS A 23 -1.10 8.66 6.69
C HIS A 23 -1.67 7.82 7.85
N ASP A 24 -2.01 6.56 7.60
CA ASP A 24 -2.55 5.65 8.62
C ASP A 24 -1.51 5.32 9.71
N LEU A 25 -0.25 5.08 9.34
CA LEU A 25 0.84 4.86 10.31
C LEU A 25 1.18 6.11 11.12
N ASP A 26 1.16 7.29 10.50
CA ASP A 26 1.42 8.55 11.20
C ASP A 26 0.31 8.86 12.20
N LYS A 27 -0.96 8.61 11.83
CA LYS A 27 -2.10 8.77 12.73
C LYS A 27 -2.06 7.83 13.94
N LYS A 28 -1.42 6.66 13.82
CA LYS A 28 -1.36 5.61 14.85
C LYS A 28 -0.16 5.72 15.79
N GLU A 29 0.70 6.73 15.64
CA GLU A 29 1.87 6.98 16.50
C GLU A 29 2.78 5.75 16.75
N ILE A 30 2.85 4.81 15.82
CA ILE A 30 3.61 3.56 15.99
C ILE A 30 5.12 3.88 16.05
N GLY A 31 5.81 3.45 17.11
CA GLY A 31 7.25 3.70 17.33
C GLY A 31 8.20 3.18 16.24
N MET A 32 7.71 2.31 15.34
CA MET A 32 8.44 1.76 14.18
C MET A 32 7.80 2.09 12.82
N LYS A 33 7.03 3.19 12.75
CA LYS A 33 6.29 3.64 11.56
C LYS A 33 7.10 3.62 10.26
N ASN A 34 8.35 4.08 10.25
CA ASN A 34 9.18 4.06 9.04
C ASN A 34 9.50 2.65 8.54
N LYS A 35 9.87 1.70 9.42
CA LYS A 35 10.20 0.32 9.00
C LYS A 35 8.97 -0.39 8.45
N ILE A 36 7.84 -0.23 9.12
CA ILE A 36 6.56 -0.82 8.74
C ILE A 36 6.08 -0.22 7.41
N ARG A 37 6.18 1.11 7.24
CA ARG A 37 5.87 1.79 5.98
C ARG A 37 6.66 1.18 4.83
N TRP A 38 7.98 1.06 4.98
CA TRP A 38 8.82 0.50 3.93
C TRP A 38 8.51 -0.97 3.64
N LEU A 39 8.17 -1.78 4.64
CA LEU A 39 7.75 -3.17 4.44
C LEU A 39 6.51 -3.26 3.53
N TRP A 40 5.47 -2.46 3.82
CA TRP A 40 4.24 -2.47 3.04
C TRP A 40 4.39 -1.79 1.67
N VAL A 41 5.22 -0.75 1.55
CA VAL A 41 5.57 -0.12 0.27
C VAL A 41 6.32 -1.10 -0.63
N LEU A 42 7.27 -1.86 -0.09
CA LEU A 42 7.93 -2.93 -0.85
C LEU A 42 6.92 -4.00 -1.27
N GLY A 43 6.03 -4.41 -0.36
CA GLY A 43 4.92 -5.31 -0.69
C GLY A 43 4.07 -4.80 -1.85
N LEU A 44 3.73 -3.50 -1.87
CA LEU A 44 2.95 -2.88 -2.95
C LEU A 44 3.69 -2.92 -4.28
N ILE A 45 4.98 -2.60 -4.29
CA ILE A 45 5.82 -2.64 -5.49
C ILE A 45 5.91 -4.06 -6.05
N PHE A 46 6.19 -5.05 -5.18
CA PHE A 46 6.25 -6.46 -5.57
C PHE A 46 4.89 -6.98 -6.06
N GLY A 47 3.81 -6.68 -5.34
CA GLY A 47 2.46 -7.06 -5.72
C GLY A 47 2.07 -6.48 -7.08
N TRP A 48 2.38 -5.21 -7.31
CA TRP A 48 2.17 -4.58 -8.61
C TRP A 48 3.01 -5.21 -9.72
N TYR A 49 4.29 -5.46 -9.48
CA TYR A 49 5.19 -6.02 -10.50
C TYR A 49 4.78 -7.43 -10.95
N PHE A 50 4.37 -8.31 -10.02
CA PHE A 50 4.05 -9.71 -10.33
C PHE A 50 2.58 -9.93 -10.74
N LEU A 51 1.64 -9.22 -10.13
CA LEU A 51 0.19 -9.46 -10.28
C LEU A 51 -0.58 -8.23 -10.78
N GLY A 52 0.11 -7.14 -11.14
CA GLY A 52 -0.50 -5.90 -11.56
C GLY A 52 -1.40 -5.30 -10.49
N ILE A 53 -2.54 -4.76 -10.91
CA ILE A 53 -3.50 -4.13 -10.00
C ILE A 53 -4.06 -5.09 -8.94
N VAL A 54 -4.17 -6.38 -9.27
CA VAL A 54 -4.67 -7.41 -8.33
C VAL A 54 -3.72 -7.55 -7.15
N GLY A 55 -2.41 -7.53 -7.39
CA GLY A 55 -1.42 -7.58 -6.31
C GLY A 55 -1.46 -6.35 -5.40
N VAL A 56 -1.66 -5.16 -5.97
CA VAL A 56 -1.86 -3.92 -5.19
C VAL A 56 -3.05 -4.04 -4.23
N VAL A 57 -4.18 -4.55 -4.73
CA VAL A 57 -5.40 -4.75 -3.91
C VAL A 57 -5.14 -5.75 -2.79
N ILE A 58 -4.50 -6.89 -3.08
CA ILE A 58 -4.17 -7.91 -2.06
C ILE A 58 -3.31 -7.32 -0.94
N VAL A 59 -2.28 -6.55 -1.30
CA VAL A 59 -1.37 -5.94 -0.33
C VAL A 59 -2.09 -4.89 0.51
N LEU A 60 -2.95 -4.05 -0.08
CA LEU A 60 -3.74 -3.07 0.67
C LEU A 60 -4.73 -3.72 1.64
N VAL A 61 -5.38 -4.81 1.23
CA VAL A 61 -6.28 -5.58 2.11
C VAL A 61 -5.49 -6.22 3.25
N GLY A 62 -4.33 -6.82 2.95
CA GLY A 62 -3.42 -7.36 3.98
C GLY A 62 -2.97 -6.29 4.97
N TYR A 63 -2.60 -5.11 4.46
CA TYR A 63 -2.23 -3.95 5.27
C TYR A 63 -3.39 -3.53 6.18
N TYR A 64 -4.60 -3.42 5.63
CA TYR A 64 -5.78 -3.01 6.37
C TYR A 64 -6.10 -3.97 7.53
N ILE A 65 -6.06 -5.28 7.28
CA ILE A 65 -6.30 -6.31 8.31
C ILE A 65 -5.24 -6.23 9.41
N TRP A 66 -3.97 -6.15 9.03
CA TRP A 66 -2.86 -6.04 9.98
C TRP A 66 -2.94 -4.74 10.80
N SER A 67 -3.19 -3.62 10.12
CA SER A 67 -3.28 -2.29 10.73
C SER A 67 -4.47 -2.19 11.69
N ARG A 68 -5.58 -2.85 11.37
CA ARG A 68 -6.74 -2.96 12.28
C ARG A 68 -6.42 -3.80 13.50
N LYS A 69 -5.75 -4.95 13.34
CA LYS A 69 -5.38 -5.83 14.45
C LYS A 69 -4.47 -5.15 15.47
N ILE A 70 -3.56 -4.29 15.02
CA ILE A 70 -2.70 -3.50 15.92
C ILE A 70 -3.50 -2.45 16.71
N TYR A 71 -4.57 -1.91 16.14
CA TYR A 71 -5.37 -0.89 16.81
C TYR A 71 -6.31 -1.47 17.88
N GLU A 72 -6.75 -2.71 17.72
CA GLU A 72 -7.62 -3.41 18.67
C GLU A 72 -6.84 -4.08 19.82
N SER A 73 -5.50 -4.01 19.82
CA SER A 73 -4.61 -4.59 20.84
C SER A 73 -4.03 -3.52 21.77
#